data_AF-A0A7I7T2Q3-F1
#
_entry.id   AF-A0A7I7T2Q3-F1
#
_cell.length_a   1.000
_cell.length_b   1.000
_cell.length_c   1.000
_cell.angle_alpha   90.00
_cell.angle_beta   90.00
_cell.angle_gamma   90.00
#
_symmetry.space_group_name_H-M   'P 1'
#
loop_
_entity.id
_entity.type
_entity.pdbx_description
1 polymer ?
#
loop_
_entity_poly.entity_id
_entity_poly.type
_entity_poly.pdbx_seq_one_letter_code
_entity_poly.pdbx_strand_id
1 'polypeptide(L)'
;MPLGDALQGLTILAVIVIGSMIIGNLFNRFGQPRVLGSIVAGIGVGTALAACPASVRGALIPTTSRQLLDAVGTAGLLLLMFSAGNELRRFGKLGDTSIGWRAAPCILIPITASVLAAWLFAGRLGVPDHHETYGWVFVGIALGITAVPVLVLIIKDLGIGLLPVAQVALRISVATDGFAWILVTALVVISHATAMSPRTLAVGAVLLVVVVFVIPRIVPRITSLSQGGALAGMMAVSALIGAAATQLLGFHPAIGAVIAGFSFPAALAEASSGRGFTSVVNVLWPAFFVSIAMSVPLQALHDLASWEGLWCGAVLATVAFGSKLSAGFVFGAINRWPWRSSAKLGVLLDCRGVTEIAIASVGFQARLISPFAFAMLCGLAIATTAATAPLYRALGTEVTETRETKEVAEAA
;
A
#
# COMPACT_ATOMS: atom_id res chain seq x y z
N MET A 1 21.37 -24.70 -18.54
CA MET A 1 22.02 -23.52 -19.17
C MET A 1 21.46 -22.29 -18.48
N PRO A 2 22.29 -21.39 -17.93
CA PRO A 2 21.80 -20.26 -17.11
C PRO A 2 20.81 -19.34 -17.85
N LEU A 3 20.90 -19.28 -19.19
CA LEU A 3 19.94 -18.55 -20.02
C LEU A 3 18.53 -19.20 -20.02
N GLY A 4 18.45 -20.52 -19.94
CA GLY A 4 17.19 -21.28 -19.90
C GLY A 4 16.43 -21.05 -18.60
N ASP A 5 17.13 -21.08 -17.47
CA ASP A 5 16.53 -20.85 -16.14
C ASP A 5 16.07 -19.39 -16.00
N ALA A 6 16.84 -18.43 -16.48
CA ALA A 6 16.43 -17.03 -16.52
C ALA A 6 15.20 -16.82 -17.43
N LEU A 7 15.15 -17.49 -18.59
CA LEU A 7 14.00 -17.44 -19.48
C LEU A 7 12.74 -18.03 -18.82
N GLN A 8 12.86 -19.11 -18.04
CA GLN A 8 11.75 -19.64 -17.25
C GLN A 8 11.23 -18.61 -16.22
N GLY A 9 12.12 -17.85 -15.58
CA GLY A 9 11.70 -16.76 -14.69
C GLY A 9 10.91 -15.68 -15.44
N LEU A 10 11.35 -15.31 -16.65
CA LEU A 10 10.67 -14.34 -17.49
C LEU A 10 9.34 -14.85 -18.04
N THR A 11 9.21 -16.14 -18.36
CA THR A 11 7.92 -16.72 -18.79
C THR A 11 6.93 -16.73 -17.64
N ILE A 12 7.37 -17.04 -16.42
CA ILE A 12 6.52 -16.94 -15.22
C ILE A 12 6.06 -15.49 -15.03
N LEU A 13 6.97 -14.51 -15.14
CA LEU A 13 6.61 -13.10 -15.10
C LEU A 13 5.54 -12.74 -16.13
N ALA A 14 5.69 -13.19 -17.39
CA ALA A 14 4.71 -12.96 -18.44
C ALA A 14 3.34 -13.56 -18.09
N VAL A 15 3.30 -14.80 -17.58
CA VAL A 15 2.06 -15.47 -17.14
C VAL A 15 1.38 -14.68 -16.02
N ILE A 16 2.14 -14.20 -15.03
CA ILE A 16 1.59 -13.42 -13.91
C ILE A 16 1.01 -12.10 -14.40
N VAL A 17 1.70 -11.41 -15.31
CA VAL A 17 1.23 -10.12 -15.87
C VAL A 17 -0.05 -10.33 -16.66
N ILE A 18 -0.11 -11.35 -17.53
CA ILE A 18 -1.31 -11.70 -18.29
C ILE A 18 -2.46 -12.06 -17.33
N GLY A 19 -2.20 -12.93 -16.35
CA GLY A 19 -3.18 -13.32 -15.34
C GLY A 19 -3.72 -12.12 -14.55
N SER A 20 -2.84 -11.20 -14.17
CA SER A 20 -3.19 -9.96 -13.47
C SER A 20 -4.12 -9.08 -14.30
N MET A 21 -3.90 -8.98 -15.61
CA MET A 21 -4.76 -8.23 -16.53
C MET A 21 -6.13 -8.89 -16.71
N ILE A 22 -6.16 -10.22 -16.91
CA ILE A 22 -7.41 -10.97 -17.09
C ILE A 22 -8.27 -10.89 -15.84
N ILE A 23 -7.69 -11.20 -14.67
CA ILE A 23 -8.39 -11.15 -13.40
C ILE A 23 -8.80 -9.71 -13.08
N GLY A 24 -7.92 -8.73 -13.29
CA GLY A 24 -8.25 -7.32 -13.08
C GLY A 24 -9.43 -6.85 -13.93
N ASN A 25 -9.50 -7.26 -15.20
CA ASN A 25 -10.63 -6.94 -16.07
C ASN A 25 -11.92 -7.66 -15.63
N LEU A 26 -11.82 -8.88 -15.12
CA LEU A 26 -12.96 -9.61 -14.56
C LEU A 26 -13.51 -8.90 -13.31
N PHE A 27 -12.64 -8.51 -12.39
CA PHE A 27 -13.01 -7.71 -11.21
C PHE A 27 -13.72 -6.41 -11.61
N ASN A 28 -13.19 -5.71 -12.62
CA ASN A 28 -13.81 -4.50 -13.15
C ASN A 28 -15.24 -4.72 -13.69
N ARG A 29 -15.51 -5.88 -14.32
CA ARG A 29 -16.86 -6.24 -14.76
C ARG A 29 -17.83 -6.43 -13.59
N PHE A 30 -17.34 -6.88 -12.44
CA PHE A 30 -18.10 -6.99 -11.20
C PHE A 30 -18.11 -5.68 -10.37
N GLY A 31 -17.63 -4.57 -10.93
CA GLY A 31 -17.59 -3.28 -10.25
C GLY A 31 -16.54 -3.18 -9.14
N GLN A 32 -15.52 -4.05 -9.18
CA GLN A 32 -14.40 -4.08 -8.24
C GLN A 32 -13.15 -3.43 -8.85
N PRO A 33 -12.26 -2.81 -8.04
CA PRO A 33 -11.05 -2.17 -8.54
C PRO A 33 -10.11 -3.14 -9.28
N ARG A 34 -9.66 -2.75 -10.49
CA ARG A 34 -8.74 -3.55 -11.33
C ARG A 34 -7.46 -3.97 -10.62
N VAL A 35 -6.97 -3.14 -9.70
CA VAL A 35 -5.74 -3.36 -8.93
C VAL A 35 -5.79 -4.65 -8.10
N LEU A 36 -6.99 -5.07 -7.65
CA LEU A 36 -7.17 -6.32 -6.92
C LEU A 36 -6.75 -7.53 -7.77
N GLY A 37 -6.89 -7.45 -9.09
CA GLY A 37 -6.53 -8.54 -9.98
C GLY A 37 -5.06 -8.92 -9.92
N SER A 38 -4.16 -7.95 -9.77
CA SER A 38 -2.72 -8.24 -9.67
C SER A 38 -2.33 -8.82 -8.30
N ILE A 39 -2.99 -8.34 -7.23
CA ILE A 39 -2.80 -8.89 -5.88
C ILE A 39 -3.26 -10.34 -5.85
N VAL A 40 -4.48 -10.63 -6.29
CA VAL A 40 -5.07 -11.97 -6.30
C VAL A 40 -4.31 -12.90 -7.23
N ALA A 41 -3.95 -12.44 -8.43
CA ALA A 41 -3.15 -13.24 -9.37
C ALA A 41 -1.78 -13.58 -8.78
N GLY A 42 -1.07 -12.58 -8.24
CA GLY A 42 0.26 -12.78 -7.70
C GLY A 42 0.27 -13.67 -6.44
N ILE A 43 -0.65 -13.43 -5.50
CA ILE A 43 -0.77 -14.29 -4.32
C ILE A 43 -1.18 -15.70 -4.74
N GLY A 44 -2.17 -15.87 -5.61
CA GLY A 44 -2.64 -17.18 -6.06
C GLY A 44 -1.56 -17.98 -6.80
N VAL A 45 -0.80 -17.35 -7.70
CA VAL A 45 0.32 -18.00 -8.38
C VAL A 45 1.43 -18.34 -7.40
N GLY A 46 1.81 -17.40 -6.52
CA GLY A 46 2.87 -17.64 -5.53
C GLY A 46 2.53 -18.75 -4.53
N THR A 47 1.30 -18.82 -4.04
CA THR A 47 0.86 -19.89 -3.15
C THR A 47 0.75 -21.23 -3.86
N ALA A 48 0.26 -21.26 -5.11
CA ALA A 48 0.25 -22.49 -5.91
C ALA A 48 1.66 -23.05 -6.13
N LEU A 49 2.62 -22.18 -6.45
CA LEU A 49 4.04 -22.54 -6.60
C LEU A 49 4.66 -23.00 -5.27
N ALA A 50 4.30 -22.37 -4.15
CA ALA A 50 4.74 -22.79 -2.82
C ALA A 50 4.17 -24.16 -2.43
N ALA A 51 2.94 -24.46 -2.85
CA ALA A 51 2.25 -25.73 -2.62
C ALA A 51 2.80 -26.90 -3.44
N CYS A 52 3.52 -26.64 -4.52
CA CYS A 52 4.12 -27.70 -5.33
C CYS A 52 5.15 -28.54 -4.54
N PRO A 53 5.20 -29.87 -4.79
CA PRO A 53 6.27 -30.73 -4.29
C PRO A 53 7.65 -30.18 -4.65
N ALA A 54 8.65 -30.38 -3.79
CA ALA A 54 9.98 -29.79 -3.96
C ALA A 54 10.64 -30.14 -5.31
N SER A 55 10.41 -31.36 -5.83
CA SER A 55 10.89 -31.81 -7.14
C SER A 55 10.28 -31.00 -8.30
N VAL A 56 8.97 -30.79 -8.27
CA VAL A 56 8.23 -30.01 -9.28
C VAL A 56 8.59 -28.53 -9.17
N ARG A 57 8.71 -28.00 -7.95
CA ARG A 57 9.07 -26.61 -7.69
C ARG A 57 10.48 -26.29 -8.17
N GLY A 58 11.44 -27.18 -7.92
CA GLY A 58 12.83 -27.02 -8.39
C GLY A 58 12.95 -27.08 -9.91
N ALA A 59 12.08 -27.83 -10.59
CA ALA A 59 12.02 -27.90 -12.04
C ALA A 59 11.33 -26.68 -12.69
N LEU A 60 10.26 -26.17 -12.07
CA LEU A 60 9.50 -25.01 -12.56
C LEU A 60 10.17 -23.68 -12.23
N ILE A 61 10.77 -23.58 -11.05
CA ILE A 61 11.43 -22.36 -10.55
C ILE A 61 12.81 -22.73 -9.99
N PRO A 62 13.80 -22.90 -10.87
CA PRO A 62 15.19 -22.91 -10.48
C PRO A 62 15.56 -21.68 -9.65
N THR A 63 16.64 -21.79 -8.88
CA THR A 63 17.13 -20.70 -8.01
C THR A 63 17.34 -19.38 -8.75
N THR A 64 17.86 -19.45 -9.99
CA THR A 64 18.06 -18.27 -10.86
C THR A 64 16.72 -17.60 -11.20
N SER A 65 15.70 -18.38 -11.57
CA SER A 65 14.35 -17.87 -11.87
C SER A 65 13.72 -17.22 -10.64
N ARG A 66 13.93 -17.82 -9.45
CA ARG A 66 13.45 -17.27 -8.19
C ARG A 66 14.11 -15.92 -7.86
N GLN A 67 15.43 -15.84 -7.95
CA GLN A 67 16.17 -14.60 -7.72
C GLN A 67 15.76 -13.49 -8.69
N LEU A 68 15.50 -13.85 -9.95
CA LEU A 68 14.97 -12.90 -10.95
C LEU A 68 13.60 -12.38 -10.54
N LEU A 69 12.67 -13.25 -10.14
CA LEU A 69 11.34 -12.84 -9.68
C LEU A 69 11.41 -11.97 -8.42
N ASP A 70 12.29 -12.31 -7.47
CA ASP A 70 12.51 -11.51 -6.25
C ASP A 70 13.09 -10.12 -6.58
N ALA A 71 14.05 -10.04 -7.50
CA ALA A 71 14.64 -8.77 -7.93
C ALA A 71 13.62 -7.90 -8.68
N VAL A 72 12.86 -8.49 -9.61
CA VAL A 72 11.80 -7.79 -10.36
C VAL A 72 10.67 -7.34 -9.41
N GLY A 73 10.27 -8.20 -8.48
CA GLY A 73 9.28 -7.87 -7.46
C GLY A 73 9.74 -6.73 -6.57
N THR A 74 10.98 -6.78 -6.08
CA THR A 74 11.56 -5.69 -5.29
C THR A 74 11.58 -4.39 -6.07
N ALA A 75 12.02 -4.40 -7.34
CA ALA A 75 11.97 -3.22 -8.18
C ALA A 75 10.53 -2.69 -8.35
N GLY A 76 9.56 -3.57 -8.64
CA GLY A 76 8.15 -3.22 -8.75
C GLY A 76 7.59 -2.57 -7.48
N LEU A 77 7.92 -3.11 -6.31
CA LEU A 77 7.59 -2.53 -5.01
C LEU A 77 8.19 -1.13 -4.84
N LEU A 78 9.48 -0.95 -5.13
CA LEU A 78 10.14 0.35 -4.97
C LEU A 78 9.54 1.42 -5.90
N LEU A 79 9.26 1.07 -7.16
CA LEU A 79 8.65 2.02 -8.10
C LEU A 79 7.21 2.36 -7.69
N LEU A 80 6.46 1.39 -7.16
CA LEU A 80 5.15 1.64 -6.58
C LEU A 80 5.23 2.57 -5.36
N MET A 81 6.21 2.36 -4.47
CA MET A 81 6.42 3.21 -3.30
C MET A 81 6.82 4.65 -3.69
N PHE A 82 7.56 4.80 -4.78
CA PHE A 82 7.80 6.11 -5.37
C PHE A 82 6.50 6.77 -5.85
N SER A 83 5.62 6.04 -6.54
CA SER A 83 4.29 6.56 -6.93
C SER A 83 3.51 7.03 -5.71
N ALA A 84 3.51 6.24 -4.63
CA ALA A 84 2.84 6.61 -3.38
C ALA A 84 3.41 7.91 -2.79
N GLY A 85 4.73 8.07 -2.74
CA GLY A 85 5.37 9.31 -2.31
C GLY A 85 4.96 10.53 -3.15
N ASN A 86 4.88 10.37 -4.47
CA ASN A 86 4.46 11.43 -5.37
C ASN A 86 2.98 11.82 -5.14
N GLU A 87 2.09 10.84 -4.90
CA GLU A 87 0.70 11.09 -4.52
C GLU A 87 0.60 11.85 -3.20
N LEU A 88 1.39 11.47 -2.18
CA LEU A 88 1.44 12.18 -0.89
C LEU A 88 1.80 13.66 -1.08
N ARG A 89 2.77 13.99 -1.94
CA ARG A 89 3.11 15.38 -2.23
C ARG A 89 2.00 16.11 -2.99
N ARG A 90 1.37 15.44 -3.94
CA ARG A 90 0.29 16.00 -4.75
C ARG A 90 -0.90 16.41 -3.88
N PHE A 91 -1.39 15.49 -3.07
CA PHE A 91 -2.54 15.74 -2.21
C PHE A 91 -2.18 16.55 -0.95
N GLY A 92 -0.92 16.53 -0.51
CA GLY A 92 -0.42 17.42 0.55
C GLY A 92 -0.43 18.90 0.14
N LYS A 93 -0.20 19.22 -1.14
CA LYS A 93 -0.26 20.61 -1.66
C LYS A 93 -1.67 21.14 -1.89
N LEU A 94 -2.68 20.26 -1.99
CA LEU A 94 -4.10 20.65 -2.02
C LEU A 94 -4.61 21.14 -0.65
N GLY A 95 -3.72 21.20 0.34
CA GLY A 95 -3.98 21.70 1.69
C GLY A 95 -4.18 23.21 1.74
N ASP A 96 -5.42 23.63 1.52
CA ASP A 96 -6.00 24.59 2.45
C ASP A 96 -5.97 23.95 3.86
N THR A 97 -5.42 24.66 4.83
CA THR A 97 -5.28 24.33 6.27
C THR A 97 -6.56 23.91 6.98
N SER A 98 -7.71 23.99 6.28
CA SER A 98 -9.06 23.77 6.78
C SER A 98 -9.25 22.52 7.65
N ILE A 99 -8.69 21.35 7.31
CA ILE A 99 -9.00 20.14 8.11
C ILE A 99 -8.29 20.17 9.47
N GLY A 100 -7.06 20.68 9.53
CA GLY A 100 -6.31 20.93 10.77
C GLY A 100 -6.37 19.78 11.79
N TRP A 101 -6.57 20.13 13.06
CA TRP A 101 -6.70 19.18 14.17
C TRP A 101 -7.91 18.24 14.04
N ARG A 102 -8.92 18.59 13.22
CA ARG A 102 -10.16 17.80 13.07
C ARG A 102 -9.91 16.43 12.44
N ALA A 103 -8.81 16.25 11.69
CA ALA A 103 -8.41 14.94 11.14
C ALA A 103 -7.79 14.00 12.18
N ALA A 104 -7.32 14.51 13.32
CA ALA A 104 -6.60 13.70 14.30
C ALA A 104 -7.39 12.47 14.80
N PRO A 105 -8.71 12.56 15.09
CA PRO A 105 -9.50 11.39 15.45
C PRO A 105 -9.51 10.31 14.37
N CYS A 106 -9.45 10.67 13.09
CA CYS A 106 -9.45 9.72 11.98
C CYS A 106 -8.14 8.95 11.83
N ILE A 107 -7.06 9.42 12.47
CA ILE A 107 -5.77 8.73 12.50
C ILE A 107 -5.61 7.99 13.84
N LEU A 108 -5.89 8.67 14.94
CA LEU A 108 -5.63 8.16 16.28
C LEU A 108 -6.60 7.05 16.67
N ILE A 109 -7.91 7.19 16.40
CA ILE A 109 -8.91 6.20 16.82
C ILE A 109 -8.64 4.84 16.14
N PRO A 110 -8.48 4.75 14.81
CA PRO A 110 -8.24 3.46 14.16
C PRO A 110 -6.94 2.80 14.59
N ILE A 111 -5.85 3.55 14.72
CA ILE A 111 -4.55 3.02 15.14
C ILE A 111 -4.64 2.51 16.58
N THR A 112 -5.11 3.33 17.52
CA THR A 112 -5.18 2.94 18.94
C THR A 112 -6.10 1.75 19.16
N ALA A 113 -7.30 1.75 18.58
CA ALA A 113 -8.24 0.63 18.69
C ALA A 113 -7.65 -0.66 18.11
N SER A 114 -7.01 -0.58 16.93
CA SER A 114 -6.41 -1.74 16.27
C SER A 114 -5.20 -2.28 17.03
N VAL A 115 -4.36 -1.41 17.60
CA VAL A 115 -3.22 -1.80 18.46
C VAL A 115 -3.71 -2.50 19.73
N LEU A 116 -4.74 -1.97 20.39
CA LEU A 116 -5.34 -2.59 21.58
C LEU A 116 -5.96 -3.95 21.26
N ALA A 117 -6.62 -4.09 20.11
CA ALA A 117 -7.17 -5.38 19.69
C ALA A 117 -6.07 -6.38 19.28
N ALA A 118 -5.01 -5.91 18.61
CA ALA A 118 -3.87 -6.75 18.23
C ALA A 118 -3.13 -7.30 19.46
N TRP A 119 -3.08 -6.56 20.56
CA TRP A 119 -2.46 -7.01 21.81
C TRP A 119 -3.08 -8.33 22.33
N LEU A 120 -4.39 -8.54 22.15
CA LEU A 120 -5.07 -9.79 22.53
C LEU A 120 -4.52 -11.04 21.81
N PHE A 121 -3.86 -10.84 20.67
CA PHE A 121 -3.31 -11.90 19.84
C PHE A 121 -1.78 -11.81 19.72
N ALA A 122 -1.11 -11.09 20.63
CA ALA A 122 0.31 -10.78 20.56
C ALA A 122 1.21 -11.97 20.20
N GLY A 123 0.99 -13.12 20.85
CA GLY A 123 1.80 -14.34 20.64
C GLY A 123 1.69 -14.96 19.24
N ARG A 124 0.70 -14.59 18.43
CA ARG A 124 0.57 -15.05 17.02
C ARG A 124 1.03 -14.00 16.01
N LEU A 125 1.04 -12.74 16.43
CA LEU A 125 1.29 -11.62 15.52
C LEU A 125 2.76 -11.27 15.40
N GLY A 126 3.51 -11.36 16.50
CA GLY A 126 4.97 -11.20 16.50
C GLY A 126 5.71 -12.47 16.10
N VAL A 127 7.00 -12.31 15.76
CA VAL A 127 7.92 -13.43 15.62
C VAL A 127 8.50 -13.78 16.99
N PRO A 128 8.40 -15.03 17.46
CA PRO A 128 9.03 -15.48 18.71
C PRO A 128 10.52 -15.13 18.71
N ASP A 129 11.06 -14.73 19.87
CA ASP A 129 12.47 -14.34 20.08
C ASP A 129 12.97 -13.07 19.36
N HIS A 130 12.13 -12.43 18.53
CA HIS A 130 12.43 -11.17 17.83
C HIS A 130 11.45 -10.05 18.24
N HIS A 131 11.53 -9.67 19.53
CA HIS A 131 10.78 -8.55 20.09
C HIS A 131 9.25 -8.62 19.81
N GLU A 132 8.59 -9.65 20.35
CA GLU A 132 7.15 -9.91 20.20
C GLU A 132 6.27 -8.66 20.40
N THR A 133 6.70 -7.74 21.27
CA THR A 133 6.04 -6.46 21.53
C THR A 133 5.87 -5.60 20.28
N TYR A 134 6.86 -5.55 19.38
CA TYR A 134 6.78 -4.71 18.18
C TYR A 134 5.86 -5.30 17.12
N GLY A 135 5.67 -6.62 17.10
CA GLY A 135 4.86 -7.29 16.08
C GLY A 135 3.38 -6.95 16.15
N TRP A 136 2.76 -7.03 17.33
CA TRP A 136 1.34 -6.66 17.46
C TRP A 136 1.11 -5.14 17.37
N VAL A 137 2.05 -4.31 17.81
CA VAL A 137 2.00 -2.86 17.59
C VAL A 137 2.06 -2.57 16.09
N PHE A 138 2.96 -3.22 15.35
CA PHE A 138 3.07 -3.10 13.90
C PHE A 138 1.76 -3.50 13.22
N VAL A 139 1.19 -4.66 13.57
CA VAL A 139 -0.09 -5.12 13.02
C VAL A 139 -1.20 -4.10 13.32
N GLY A 140 -1.30 -3.61 14.55
CA GLY A 140 -2.29 -2.60 14.90
C GLY A 140 -2.14 -1.30 14.11
N ILE A 141 -0.91 -0.82 13.91
CA ILE A 141 -0.63 0.33 13.04
C ILE A 141 -1.07 0.02 11.61
N ALA A 142 -0.62 -1.09 11.03
CA ALA A 142 -0.99 -1.52 9.67
C ALA A 142 -2.51 -1.56 9.48
N LEU A 143 -3.25 -2.09 10.46
CA LEU A 143 -4.70 -2.18 10.42
C LEU A 143 -5.40 -0.80 10.48
N GLY A 144 -4.81 0.17 11.18
CA GLY A 144 -5.35 1.50 11.40
C GLY A 144 -5.16 2.47 10.22
N ILE A 145 -4.35 2.10 9.22
CA ILE A 145 -3.99 2.97 8.10
C ILE A 145 -5.01 2.84 6.95
N THR A 146 -5.00 3.83 6.05
CA THR A 146 -5.82 3.88 4.83
C THR A 146 -4.93 4.11 3.61
N ALA A 147 -5.06 3.27 2.59
CA ALA A 147 -4.26 3.32 1.37
C ALA A 147 -4.75 4.40 0.38
N VAL A 148 -3.96 5.46 0.19
CA VAL A 148 -4.30 6.56 -0.73
C VAL A 148 -4.53 6.11 -2.18
N PRO A 149 -3.64 5.31 -2.81
CA PRO A 149 -3.77 5.02 -4.24
C PRO A 149 -5.04 4.26 -4.58
N VAL A 150 -5.46 3.35 -3.70
CA VAL A 150 -6.68 2.55 -3.89
C VAL A 150 -7.92 3.40 -3.61
N LEU A 151 -7.88 4.27 -2.61
CA LEU A 151 -8.96 5.22 -2.37
C LEU A 151 -9.20 6.15 -3.57
N VAL A 152 -8.14 6.65 -4.22
CA VAL A 152 -8.26 7.46 -5.45
C VAL A 152 -8.97 6.69 -6.56
N LEU A 153 -8.62 5.42 -6.76
CA LEU A 153 -9.27 4.55 -7.75
C LEU A 153 -10.75 4.33 -7.40
N ILE A 154 -11.07 3.99 -6.16
CA ILE A 154 -12.45 3.78 -5.71
C ILE A 154 -13.29 5.05 -5.90
N ILE A 155 -12.75 6.23 -5.53
CA ILE A 155 -13.43 7.52 -5.71
C ILE A 155 -13.70 7.80 -7.20
N LYS A 156 -12.73 7.48 -8.07
CA LYS A 156 -12.87 7.65 -9.52
C LYS A 156 -13.91 6.69 -10.09
N ASP A 157 -13.88 5.42 -9.69
CA ASP A 157 -14.79 4.38 -10.17
C ASP A 157 -16.24 4.62 -9.69
N LEU A 158 -16.39 5.20 -8.50
CA LEU A 158 -17.68 5.64 -7.98
C LEU A 158 -18.16 6.97 -8.58
N GLY A 159 -17.31 7.71 -9.30
CA GLY A 159 -17.65 9.02 -9.86
C GLY A 159 -17.87 10.12 -8.83
N ILE A 160 -17.33 9.95 -7.61
CA ILE A 160 -17.58 10.85 -6.46
C ILE A 160 -16.44 11.84 -6.18
N GLY A 161 -15.47 11.97 -7.10
CA GLY A 161 -14.26 12.77 -6.89
C GLY A 161 -14.50 14.24 -6.55
N LEU A 162 -15.65 14.80 -6.90
CA LEU A 162 -16.00 16.18 -6.60
C LEU A 162 -16.78 16.35 -5.28
N LEU A 163 -17.21 15.25 -4.64
CA LEU A 163 -17.95 15.33 -3.39
C LEU A 163 -17.03 15.73 -2.22
N PRO A 164 -17.50 16.58 -1.29
CA PRO A 164 -16.71 17.00 -0.13
C PRO A 164 -16.20 15.82 0.71
N VAL A 165 -17.03 14.78 0.89
CA VAL A 165 -16.68 13.57 1.66
C VAL A 165 -15.49 12.85 1.03
N ALA A 166 -15.44 12.74 -0.30
CA ALA A 166 -14.35 12.10 -1.02
C ALA A 166 -13.04 12.90 -0.92
N GLN A 167 -13.13 14.23 -1.03
CA GLN A 167 -11.98 15.13 -0.88
C GLN A 167 -11.40 15.10 0.53
N VAL A 168 -12.26 15.08 1.55
CA VAL A 168 -11.85 14.93 2.96
C VAL A 168 -11.21 13.57 3.20
N ALA A 169 -11.80 12.49 2.70
CA ALA A 169 -11.23 11.14 2.82
C ALA A 169 -9.81 11.09 2.24
N LEU A 170 -9.60 11.60 1.02
CA LEU A 170 -8.27 11.64 0.39
C LEU A 170 -7.24 12.40 1.24
N ARG A 171 -7.61 13.56 1.78
CA ARG A 171 -6.70 14.37 2.60
C ARG A 171 -6.34 13.67 3.92
N ILE A 172 -7.32 13.06 4.57
CA ILE A 172 -7.09 12.27 5.79
C ILE A 172 -6.17 11.08 5.46
N SER A 173 -6.46 10.32 4.41
CA SER A 173 -5.64 9.16 4.02
C SER A 173 -4.19 9.53 3.72
N VAL A 174 -3.94 10.70 3.13
CA VAL A 174 -2.57 11.20 2.88
C VAL A 174 -1.83 11.47 4.19
N ALA A 175 -2.50 12.10 5.16
CA ALA A 175 -1.93 12.29 6.48
C ALA A 175 -1.70 10.95 7.20
N THR A 176 -2.65 10.02 7.09
CA THR A 176 -2.54 8.67 7.67
C THR A 176 -1.39 7.87 7.04
N ASP A 177 -1.22 7.86 5.72
CA ASP A 177 -0.10 7.18 5.04
C ASP A 177 1.24 7.82 5.41
N GLY A 178 1.32 9.16 5.51
CA GLY A 178 2.54 9.82 6.00
C GLY A 178 2.90 9.40 7.43
N PHE A 179 1.90 9.40 8.31
CA PHE A 179 2.07 8.98 9.71
C PHE A 179 2.42 7.50 9.85
N ALA A 180 1.82 6.65 9.02
CA ALA A 180 2.11 5.22 8.91
C ALA A 180 3.59 4.97 8.70
N TRP A 181 4.17 5.61 7.68
CA TRP A 181 5.57 5.44 7.34
C TRP A 181 6.49 5.93 8.46
N ILE A 182 6.15 7.02 9.14
CA ILE A 182 6.91 7.49 10.31
C ILE A 182 6.90 6.43 11.41
N LEU A 183 5.71 5.91 11.78
CA LEU A 183 5.57 4.91 12.84
C LEU A 183 6.25 3.58 12.50
N VAL A 184 6.03 3.08 11.28
CA VAL A 184 6.64 1.84 10.77
C VAL A 184 8.15 1.98 10.73
N THR A 185 8.67 3.11 10.23
CA THR A 185 10.10 3.38 10.24
C THR A 185 10.61 3.37 11.67
N ALA A 186 10.00 4.12 12.58
CA ALA A 186 10.43 4.15 13.98
C ALA A 186 10.47 2.75 14.61
N LEU A 187 9.46 1.90 14.36
CA LEU A 187 9.46 0.52 14.83
C LEU A 187 10.58 -0.33 14.25
N VAL A 188 10.84 -0.23 12.95
CA VAL A 188 11.94 -0.96 12.29
C VAL A 188 13.28 -0.50 12.85
N VAL A 189 13.47 0.79 13.06
CA VAL A 189 14.72 1.35 13.61
C VAL A 189 14.97 0.89 15.03
N ILE A 190 13.95 1.00 15.90
CA ILE A 190 14.08 0.63 17.31
C ILE A 190 14.29 -0.88 17.45
N SER A 191 13.67 -1.70 16.60
CA SER A 191 13.81 -3.15 16.64
C SER A 191 15.13 -3.68 16.06
N HIS A 192 15.81 -2.92 15.19
CA HIS A 192 17.00 -3.37 14.46
C HIS A 192 18.22 -2.47 14.70
N ALA A 193 18.41 -1.97 15.93
CA ALA A 193 19.59 -1.21 16.31
C ALA A 193 20.87 -2.03 16.06
N THR A 194 21.48 -1.85 14.88
CA THR A 194 22.69 -2.54 14.44
C THR A 194 23.84 -1.54 14.36
N ALA A 195 25.03 -1.96 14.80
CA ALA A 195 26.23 -1.15 14.68
C ALA A 195 26.64 -1.06 13.21
N MET A 196 26.29 0.04 12.54
CA MET A 196 26.69 0.31 11.16
C MET A 196 28.00 1.09 11.10
N SER A 197 28.82 0.83 10.08
CA SER A 197 30.07 1.57 9.90
C SER A 197 29.79 3.04 9.59
N PRO A 198 30.57 4.00 10.13
CA PRO A 198 30.39 5.43 9.83
C PRO A 198 30.46 5.75 8.34
N ARG A 199 31.25 4.99 7.57
CA ARG A 199 31.37 5.13 6.12
C ARG A 199 30.05 4.77 5.41
N THR A 200 29.41 3.67 5.82
CA THR A 200 28.12 3.24 5.26
C THR A 200 27.05 4.29 5.51
N LEU A 201 26.99 4.81 6.74
CA LEU A 201 26.07 5.88 7.12
C LEU A 201 26.30 7.16 6.31
N ALA A 202 27.57 7.55 6.12
CA ALA A 202 27.92 8.73 5.32
C ALA A 202 27.46 8.60 3.87
N VAL A 203 27.67 7.44 3.23
CA VAL A 203 27.21 7.20 1.85
C VAL A 203 25.67 7.23 1.79
N GLY A 204 24.99 6.56 2.72
CA GLY A 204 23.52 6.59 2.81
C GLY A 204 22.97 8.01 2.95
N ALA A 205 23.55 8.82 3.83
CA ALA A 205 23.17 10.22 4.02
C ALA A 205 23.40 11.07 2.76
N VAL A 206 24.53 10.88 2.07
CA VAL A 206 24.82 11.58 0.81
C VAL A 206 23.81 11.22 -0.27
N LEU A 207 23.49 9.94 -0.45
CA LEU A 207 22.48 9.51 -1.42
C LEU A 207 21.10 10.09 -1.09
N LEU A 208 20.74 10.16 0.19
CA LEU A 208 19.49 10.78 0.63
C LEU A 208 19.46 12.29 0.32
N VAL A 209 20.57 13.00 0.55
CA VAL A 209 20.72 14.42 0.19
C VAL A 209 20.57 14.61 -1.33
N VAL A 210 21.15 13.72 -2.13
CA VAL A 210 21.02 13.76 -3.60
C VAL A 210 19.55 13.63 -4.01
N VAL A 211 18.83 12.67 -3.45
CA VAL A 211 17.42 12.41 -3.77
C VAL A 211 16.49 13.54 -3.32
N VAL A 212 16.73 14.12 -2.14
CA VAL A 212 15.86 15.14 -1.55
C VAL A 212 16.14 16.54 -2.13
N PHE A 213 17.42 16.89 -2.35
CA PHE A 213 17.79 18.26 -2.66
C PHE A 213 18.36 18.47 -4.06
N VAL A 214 19.02 17.46 -4.65
CA VAL A 214 19.73 17.61 -5.93
C VAL A 214 18.82 17.24 -7.10
N ILE A 215 18.29 16.02 -7.12
CA ILE A 215 17.42 15.53 -8.21
C ILE A 215 16.23 16.45 -8.48
N PRO A 216 15.44 16.89 -7.47
CA PRO A 216 14.27 17.72 -7.71
C PRO A 216 14.59 19.10 -8.27
N ARG A 217 15.84 19.57 -8.13
CA ARG A 217 16.31 20.86 -8.68
C ARG A 217 16.92 20.74 -10.06
N ILE A 218 17.59 19.62 -10.36
CA ILE A 218 18.27 19.40 -11.64
C ILE A 218 17.29 18.93 -12.72
N VAL A 219 16.41 17.96 -12.40
CA VAL A 219 15.52 17.34 -13.41
C VAL A 219 14.63 18.38 -14.12
N PRO A 220 14.01 19.37 -13.43
CA PRO A 220 13.23 20.40 -14.13
C PRO A 220 14.05 21.36 -15.01
N ARG A 221 15.36 21.49 -14.75
CA ARG A 221 16.23 22.43 -15.49
C ARG A 221 16.76 21.82 -16.79
N ILE A 222 16.78 20.50 -16.89
CA ILE A 222 17.30 19.77 -18.05
C ILE A 222 16.11 19.25 -18.86
N THR A 223 15.76 19.95 -19.93
CA THR A 223 14.57 19.67 -20.76
C THR A 223 14.56 18.25 -21.32
N SER A 224 15.72 17.67 -21.63
CA SER A 224 15.86 16.29 -22.11
C SER A 224 15.52 15.25 -21.04
N LEU A 225 15.64 15.57 -19.75
CA LEU A 225 15.30 14.71 -18.62
C LEU A 225 13.88 14.94 -18.10
N SER A 226 13.24 16.04 -18.49
CA SER A 226 11.93 16.46 -17.97
C SER A 226 10.76 16.05 -18.87
N GLN A 227 10.98 15.23 -19.91
CA GLN A 227 9.97 14.85 -20.88
C GLN A 227 10.07 13.37 -21.30
N GLY A 228 8.96 12.84 -21.83
CA GLY A 228 8.87 11.50 -22.43
C GLY A 228 9.34 10.38 -21.50
N GLY A 229 9.98 9.36 -22.09
CA GLY A 229 10.53 8.21 -21.37
C GLY A 229 11.74 8.54 -20.48
N ALA A 230 12.51 9.59 -20.79
CA ALA A 230 13.65 10.00 -19.97
C ALA A 230 13.21 10.42 -18.55
N LEU A 231 12.09 11.12 -18.44
CA LEU A 231 11.48 11.46 -17.15
C LEU A 231 11.05 10.22 -16.36
N ALA A 232 10.44 9.23 -17.02
CA ALA A 232 10.08 7.96 -16.38
C ALA A 232 11.33 7.20 -15.90
N GLY A 233 12.41 7.22 -16.68
CA GLY A 233 13.71 6.71 -16.28
C GLY A 233 14.27 7.43 -15.05
N MET A 234 14.19 8.76 -15.01
CA MET A 234 14.63 9.54 -13.84
C MET A 234 13.79 9.27 -12.60
N MET A 235 12.48 9.08 -12.74
CA MET A 235 11.62 8.66 -11.62
C MET A 235 12.08 7.31 -11.05
N ALA A 236 12.34 6.33 -11.92
CA ALA A 236 12.83 5.01 -11.52
C ALA A 236 14.20 5.07 -10.85
N VAL A 237 15.15 5.81 -11.44
CA VAL A 237 16.49 6.02 -10.87
C VAL A 237 16.39 6.70 -9.50
N SER A 238 15.53 7.71 -9.36
CA SER A 238 15.31 8.40 -8.08
C SER A 238 14.80 7.44 -7.00
N ALA A 239 13.84 6.58 -7.35
CA ALA A 239 13.33 5.55 -6.46
C ALA A 239 14.42 4.60 -5.99
N LEU A 240 15.27 4.12 -6.91
CA LEU A 240 16.36 3.19 -6.60
C LEU A 240 17.47 3.84 -5.77
N ILE A 241 17.85 5.09 -6.06
CA ILE A 241 18.83 5.82 -5.24
C ILE A 241 18.28 6.05 -3.83
N GLY A 242 17.01 6.44 -3.72
CA GLY A 242 16.35 6.60 -2.42
C GLY A 242 16.37 5.29 -1.62
N ALA A 243 15.98 4.19 -2.27
CA ALA A 243 15.96 2.86 -1.67
C ALA A 243 17.36 2.42 -1.19
N ALA A 244 18.39 2.63 -2.01
CA ALA A 244 19.77 2.37 -1.64
C ALA A 244 20.23 3.24 -0.46
N ALA A 245 19.84 4.52 -0.44
CA ALA A 245 20.16 5.44 0.65
C ALA A 245 19.63 4.91 1.99
N THR A 246 18.35 4.55 2.05
CA THR A 246 17.74 4.04 3.28
C THR A 246 18.27 2.68 3.67
N GLN A 247 18.58 1.80 2.72
CA GLN A 247 19.21 0.51 3.02
C GLN A 247 20.58 0.67 3.67
N LEU A 248 21.41 1.60 3.19
CA LEU A 248 22.71 1.91 3.77
C LEU A 248 22.62 2.57 5.16
N LEU A 249 21.48 3.22 5.45
CA LEU A 249 21.18 3.76 6.78
C LEU A 249 20.57 2.72 7.73
N GLY A 250 20.42 1.46 7.29
CA GLY A 250 19.84 0.38 8.09
C GLY A 250 18.31 0.37 8.12
N PHE A 251 17.67 1.15 7.24
CA PHE A 251 16.22 1.19 7.09
C PHE A 251 15.74 0.34 5.91
N HIS A 252 14.44 0.04 5.88
CA HIS A 252 13.85 -0.68 4.76
C HIS A 252 13.91 0.14 3.45
N PRO A 253 14.32 -0.44 2.30
CA PRO A 253 14.47 0.27 1.02
C PRO A 253 13.19 0.99 0.53
N ALA A 254 12.01 0.44 0.84
CA ALA A 254 10.71 1.04 0.51
C ALA A 254 10.58 2.50 1.01
N ILE A 255 11.11 2.80 2.19
CA ILE A 255 11.02 4.13 2.82
C ILE A 255 11.74 5.16 1.95
N GLY A 256 12.93 4.83 1.46
CA GLY A 256 13.71 5.71 0.60
C GLY A 256 13.05 5.97 -0.75
N ALA A 257 12.34 4.98 -1.30
CA ALA A 257 11.56 5.17 -2.52
C ALA A 257 10.37 6.12 -2.31
N VAL A 258 9.67 6.04 -1.17
CA VAL A 258 8.62 7.01 -0.80
C VAL A 258 9.19 8.42 -0.66
N ILE A 259 10.32 8.59 0.05
CA ILE A 259 10.99 9.89 0.22
C ILE A 259 11.40 10.48 -1.15
N ALA A 260 11.90 9.63 -2.05
CA ALA A 260 12.24 10.03 -3.42
C ALA A 260 11.00 10.53 -4.18
N GLY A 261 9.90 9.78 -4.14
CA GLY A 261 8.63 10.18 -4.75
C GLY A 261 8.08 11.48 -4.19
N PHE A 262 8.11 11.62 -2.87
CA PHE A 262 7.67 12.83 -2.18
C PHE A 262 8.55 14.03 -2.52
N SER A 263 9.85 13.85 -2.73
CA SER A 263 10.73 14.97 -3.07
C SER A 263 10.63 15.36 -4.55
N PHE A 264 10.20 14.43 -5.41
CA PHE A 264 10.18 14.60 -6.86
C PHE A 264 9.18 15.69 -7.32
N PRO A 265 9.47 16.48 -8.38
CA PRO A 265 8.56 17.53 -8.87
C PRO A 265 7.22 16.97 -9.40
N ALA A 266 6.11 17.27 -8.71
CA ALA A 266 4.79 16.69 -8.98
C ALA A 266 4.24 17.10 -10.36
N ALA A 267 4.49 18.35 -10.76
CA ALA A 267 4.10 18.85 -12.09
C ALA A 267 4.75 18.06 -13.24
N LEU A 268 5.97 17.53 -13.04
CA LEU A 268 6.62 16.67 -14.02
C LEU A 268 6.04 15.26 -13.98
N ALA A 269 5.79 14.72 -12.78
CA ALA A 269 5.19 13.40 -12.63
C ALA A 269 3.77 13.29 -13.21
N GLU A 270 3.03 14.40 -13.34
CA GLU A 270 1.70 14.48 -13.94
C GLU A 270 1.71 14.57 -15.48
N ALA A 271 2.83 14.92 -16.11
CA ALA A 271 2.94 15.05 -17.56
C ALA A 271 2.66 13.71 -18.28
N SER A 272 2.51 13.74 -19.61
CA SER A 272 2.28 12.53 -20.44
C SER A 272 3.27 11.36 -20.17
N SER A 273 4.46 11.66 -19.64
CA SER A 273 5.47 10.75 -19.11
C SER A 273 5.05 9.90 -17.90
N GLY A 274 4.17 10.41 -17.03
CA GLY A 274 3.64 9.68 -15.87
C GLY A 274 2.89 8.42 -16.27
N ARG A 275 2.32 8.40 -17.48
CA ARG A 275 1.73 7.19 -18.07
C ARG A 275 2.78 6.12 -18.37
N GLY A 276 3.93 6.49 -18.93
CA GLY A 276 5.02 5.55 -19.21
C GLY A 276 5.57 4.92 -17.94
N PHE A 277 5.81 5.73 -16.90
CA PHE A 277 6.22 5.23 -15.59
C PHE A 277 5.18 4.28 -14.98
N THR A 278 3.90 4.68 -15.00
CA THR A 278 2.80 3.86 -14.49
C THR A 278 2.69 2.53 -15.25
N SER A 279 2.90 2.51 -16.57
CA SER A 279 2.93 1.29 -17.36
C SER A 279 4.06 0.35 -16.92
N VAL A 280 5.26 0.87 -16.66
CA VAL A 280 6.38 0.07 -16.15
C VAL A 280 6.06 -0.48 -14.77
N VAL A 281 5.57 0.37 -13.86
CA VAL A 281 5.13 -0.06 -12.52
C VAL A 281 4.14 -1.21 -12.64
N ASN A 282 3.08 -1.04 -13.44
CA ASN A 282 1.99 -2.00 -13.63
C ASN A 282 2.44 -3.38 -14.12
N VAL A 283 3.56 -3.46 -14.84
CA VAL A 283 4.15 -4.72 -15.31
C VAL A 283 5.00 -5.39 -14.25
N LEU A 284 5.73 -4.63 -13.44
CA LEU A 284 6.72 -5.17 -12.50
C LEU A 284 6.12 -5.54 -11.13
N TRP A 285 5.20 -4.73 -10.62
CA TRP A 285 4.66 -4.91 -9.27
C TRP A 285 3.86 -6.22 -9.04
N PRO A 286 3.24 -6.92 -10.03
CA PRO A 286 2.60 -8.21 -9.74
C PRO A 286 3.61 -9.28 -9.32
N ALA A 287 4.86 -9.19 -9.79
CA ALA A 287 5.94 -10.10 -9.41
C ALA A 287 6.27 -10.04 -7.91
N PHE A 288 6.09 -8.87 -7.28
CA PHE A 288 6.25 -8.69 -5.84
C PHE A 288 5.30 -9.60 -5.06
N PHE A 289 4.03 -9.70 -5.48
CA PHE A 289 3.05 -10.55 -4.82
C PHE A 289 3.39 -12.03 -4.95
N VAL A 290 3.96 -12.46 -6.08
CA VAL A 290 4.42 -13.83 -6.24
C VAL A 290 5.62 -14.12 -5.35
N SER A 291 6.64 -13.26 -5.40
CA SER A 291 7.85 -13.37 -4.58
C SER A 291 7.48 -13.48 -3.09
N ILE A 292 6.61 -12.61 -2.61
CA ILE A 292 6.25 -12.61 -1.19
C ILE A 292 5.35 -13.79 -0.82
N ALA A 293 4.36 -14.14 -1.63
CA ALA A 293 3.49 -15.28 -1.36
C ALA A 293 4.25 -16.61 -1.35
N MET A 294 5.25 -16.77 -2.21
CA MET A 294 6.14 -17.94 -2.17
C MET A 294 7.06 -17.96 -0.93
N SER A 295 7.18 -16.85 -0.20
CA SER A 295 7.96 -16.75 1.04
C SER A 295 7.10 -17.01 2.29
N VAL A 296 5.78 -17.08 2.13
CA VAL A 296 4.84 -17.42 3.20
C VAL A 296 4.74 -18.95 3.31
N PRO A 297 5.04 -19.56 4.46
CA PRO A 297 4.86 -20.99 4.67
C PRO A 297 3.39 -21.39 4.52
N LEU A 298 3.11 -22.52 3.87
CA LEU A 298 1.75 -23.06 3.73
C LEU A 298 1.07 -23.29 5.10
N GLN A 299 1.87 -23.61 6.12
CA GLN A 299 1.39 -23.73 7.50
C GLN A 299 0.70 -22.45 7.97
N ALA A 300 1.23 -21.27 7.63
CA ALA A 300 0.61 -20.00 8.02
C ALA A 300 -0.75 -19.79 7.35
N LEU A 301 -0.94 -20.29 6.12
CA LEU A 301 -2.23 -20.26 5.43
C LEU A 301 -3.21 -21.26 6.06
N HIS A 302 -2.73 -22.44 6.45
CA HIS A 302 -3.52 -23.42 7.16
C HIS A 302 -3.96 -22.88 8.53
N ASP A 303 -3.06 -22.28 9.28
CA ASP A 303 -3.33 -21.65 10.57
C ASP A 303 -4.29 -20.47 10.42
N LEU A 304 -4.20 -19.70 9.33
CA LEU A 304 -5.15 -18.64 9.00
C LEU A 304 -6.56 -19.18 8.72
N ALA A 305 -6.66 -20.34 8.07
CA ALA A 305 -7.93 -21.03 7.80
C ALA A 305 -8.48 -21.80 9.02
N SER A 306 -7.68 -21.98 10.07
CA SER A 306 -8.13 -22.58 11.32
C SER A 306 -9.19 -21.72 12.01
N TRP A 307 -9.99 -22.32 12.90
CA TRP A 307 -10.99 -21.59 13.68
C TRP A 307 -10.39 -20.41 14.47
N GLU A 308 -9.22 -20.62 15.08
CA GLU A 308 -8.53 -19.58 15.85
C GLU A 308 -8.00 -18.45 14.94
N GLY A 309 -7.53 -18.80 13.74
CA GLY A 309 -7.09 -17.84 12.74
C GLY A 309 -8.25 -16.99 12.23
N LEU A 310 -9.38 -17.62 11.90
CA LEU A 310 -10.61 -16.96 11.49
C LEU A 310 -11.16 -16.05 12.61
N TRP A 311 -11.12 -16.51 13.86
CA TRP A 311 -11.52 -15.71 15.01
C TRP A 311 -10.63 -14.47 15.18
N CYS A 312 -9.31 -14.64 15.14
CA CYS A 312 -8.35 -13.53 15.19
C CYS A 312 -8.60 -12.52 14.07
N GLY A 313 -8.70 -13.00 12.82
CA GLY A 313 -8.99 -12.18 11.66
C GLY A 313 -10.32 -11.44 11.77
N ALA A 314 -11.38 -12.10 12.24
CA ALA A 314 -12.69 -11.51 12.42
C ALA A 314 -12.70 -10.39 13.47
N VAL A 315 -12.10 -10.64 14.65
CA VAL A 315 -12.00 -9.62 15.71
C VAL A 315 -11.24 -8.40 15.20
N LEU A 316 -10.08 -8.60 14.57
CA LEU A 316 -9.28 -7.50 14.05
C LEU A 316 -9.97 -6.76 12.90
N ALA A 317 -10.67 -7.47 12.02
CA ALA A 317 -11.47 -6.85 10.96
C ALA A 317 -12.59 -5.99 11.53
N THR A 318 -13.36 -6.52 12.49
CA THR A 318 -14.47 -5.81 13.12
C THR A 318 -13.98 -4.57 13.86
N VAL A 319 -12.89 -4.66 14.62
CA VAL A 319 -12.31 -3.51 15.31
C VAL A 319 -11.75 -2.48 14.33
N ALA A 320 -11.02 -2.91 13.29
CA ALA A 320 -10.47 -2.00 12.30
C ALA A 320 -11.57 -1.25 11.52
N PHE A 321 -12.62 -1.96 11.08
CA PHE A 321 -13.75 -1.36 10.40
C PHE A 321 -14.58 -0.46 11.34
N GLY A 322 -14.90 -0.96 12.53
CA GLY A 322 -15.68 -0.23 13.53
C GLY A 322 -14.99 1.05 13.98
N SER A 323 -13.68 1.01 14.23
CA SER A 323 -12.90 2.20 14.63
C SER A 323 -12.82 3.26 13.54
N LYS A 324 -12.79 2.87 12.26
CA LYS A 324 -12.85 3.80 11.12
C LYS A 324 -14.24 4.41 10.92
N LEU A 325 -15.30 3.62 11.11
CA LEU A 325 -16.66 4.16 11.17
C LEU A 325 -16.81 5.16 12.31
N SER A 326 -16.35 4.82 13.52
CA SER A 326 -16.36 5.72 14.68
C SER A 326 -15.57 7.00 14.40
N ALA A 327 -14.39 6.90 13.77
CA ALA A 327 -13.63 8.05 13.31
C ALA A 327 -14.42 8.96 12.35
N GLY A 328 -15.13 8.36 11.38
CA GLY A 328 -16.01 9.08 10.47
C GLY A 328 -17.15 9.82 11.19
N PHE A 329 -17.79 9.17 12.17
CA PHE A 329 -18.83 9.79 13.01
C PHE A 329 -18.29 10.91 13.89
N VAL A 330 -17.13 10.73 14.52
CA VAL A 330 -16.49 11.78 15.33
C VAL A 330 -16.13 12.98 14.46
N PHE A 331 -15.52 12.75 13.30
CA PHE A 331 -15.22 13.81 12.34
C PHE A 331 -16.50 14.53 11.89
N GLY A 332 -17.54 13.75 11.55
CA GLY A 332 -18.83 14.27 11.14
C GLY A 332 -19.49 15.12 12.22
N ALA A 333 -19.46 14.69 13.49
CA ALA A 333 -19.99 15.45 14.61
C ALA A 333 -19.27 16.80 14.80
N ILE A 334 -17.93 16.81 14.72
CA ILE A 334 -17.12 18.05 14.80
C ILE A 334 -17.48 19.01 13.66
N ASN A 335 -17.79 18.47 12.47
CA ASN A 335 -18.10 19.25 11.27
C ASN A 335 -19.61 19.41 11.01
N ARG A 336 -20.47 18.94 11.92
CA ARG A 336 -21.94 18.96 11.81
C ARG A 336 -22.47 18.30 10.52
N TRP A 337 -21.82 17.23 10.07
CA TRP A 337 -22.25 16.43 8.92
C TRP A 337 -23.42 15.53 9.29
N PRO A 338 -24.32 15.22 8.33
CA PRO A 338 -25.34 14.20 8.53
C PRO A 338 -24.70 12.82 8.76
N TRP A 339 -25.44 11.94 9.43
CA TRP A 339 -24.95 10.61 9.78
C TRP A 339 -24.51 9.80 8.54
N ARG A 340 -25.18 9.98 7.38
CA ARG A 340 -24.83 9.32 6.12
C ARG A 340 -23.46 9.73 5.59
N SER A 341 -23.18 11.04 5.52
CA SER A 341 -21.87 11.54 5.07
C SER A 341 -20.75 11.15 6.04
N SER A 342 -21.06 11.07 7.33
CA SER A 342 -20.14 10.60 8.37
C SER A 342 -19.81 9.10 8.23
N ALA A 343 -20.83 8.26 7.99
CA ALA A 343 -20.67 6.84 7.72
C ALA A 343 -19.90 6.60 6.41
N LYS A 344 -20.22 7.35 5.35
CA LYS A 344 -19.49 7.30 4.07
C LYS A 344 -18.02 7.63 4.22
N LEU A 345 -17.68 8.64 5.04
CA LEU A 345 -16.29 8.94 5.36
C LEU A 345 -15.61 7.74 6.01
N GLY A 346 -16.22 7.14 7.04
CA GLY A 346 -15.66 5.97 7.70
C GLY A 346 -15.45 4.77 6.76
N VAL A 347 -16.41 4.50 5.87
CA VAL A 347 -16.29 3.46 4.84
C VAL A 347 -15.13 3.75 3.87
N LEU A 348 -15.00 5.00 3.39
CA LEU A 348 -13.89 5.39 2.52
C LEU A 348 -12.53 5.32 3.23
N LEU A 349 -12.49 5.54 4.55
CA LEU A 349 -11.27 5.38 5.34
C LEU A 349 -10.87 3.91 5.52
N ASP A 350 -11.75 2.94 5.26
CA ASP A 350 -11.42 1.51 5.27
C ASP A 350 -10.94 0.99 3.92
N CYS A 351 -10.57 1.89 3.01
CA CYS A 351 -9.84 1.54 1.80
C CYS A 351 -8.44 1.05 2.17
N ARG A 352 -8.26 -0.26 2.05
CA ARG A 352 -6.97 -0.92 2.13
C ARG A 352 -6.40 -1.13 0.74
N GLY A 353 -5.16 -1.57 0.62
CA GLY A 353 -4.58 -1.66 -0.70
C GLY A 353 -3.12 -2.01 -0.79
N VAL A 354 -2.56 -1.69 -1.95
CA VAL A 354 -1.19 -2.06 -2.30
C VAL A 354 -0.17 -1.42 -1.35
N THR A 355 -0.41 -0.21 -0.86
CA THR A 355 0.48 0.45 0.12
C THR A 355 0.47 -0.24 1.47
N GLU A 356 -0.68 -0.73 1.94
CA GLU A 356 -0.74 -1.50 3.18
C GLU A 356 -0.05 -2.85 3.04
N ILE A 357 -0.24 -3.54 1.91
CA ILE A 357 0.47 -4.81 1.68
C ILE A 357 1.97 -4.58 1.53
N ALA A 358 2.37 -3.46 0.93
CA ALA A 358 3.76 -3.03 0.92
C ALA A 358 4.30 -2.79 2.34
N ILE A 359 3.55 -2.08 3.21
CA ILE A 359 3.92 -1.92 4.62
C ILE A 359 4.00 -3.27 5.33
N ALA A 360 3.01 -4.15 5.17
CA ALA A 360 3.03 -5.49 5.74
C ALA A 360 4.26 -6.28 5.28
N SER A 361 4.69 -6.13 4.03
CA SER A 361 5.91 -6.76 3.53
C SER A 361 7.17 -6.25 4.20
N VAL A 362 7.24 -4.95 4.49
CA VAL A 362 8.34 -4.37 5.27
C VAL A 362 8.41 -5.02 6.64
N GLY A 363 7.28 -5.13 7.33
CA GLY A 363 7.21 -5.78 8.64
C GLY A 363 7.61 -7.26 8.57
N PHE A 364 7.18 -7.97 7.53
CA PHE A 364 7.49 -9.38 7.35
C PHE A 364 8.98 -9.61 7.04
N GLN A 365 9.57 -8.82 6.14
CA GLN A 365 10.99 -8.90 5.78
C GLN A 365 11.90 -8.45 6.94
N ALA A 366 11.47 -7.46 7.72
CA ALA A 366 12.12 -7.06 8.96
C ALA A 366 11.87 -8.04 10.12
N ARG A 367 11.21 -9.19 9.89
CA ARG A 367 10.88 -10.18 10.94
C ARG A 367 10.15 -9.59 12.16
N LEU A 368 9.41 -8.50 11.97
CA LEU A 368 8.58 -7.90 13.01
C LEU A 368 7.27 -8.65 13.17
N ILE A 369 6.68 -9.07 12.05
CA ILE A 369 5.41 -9.78 12.02
C ILE A 369 5.60 -11.21 11.56
N SER A 370 4.81 -12.12 12.12
CA SER A 370 4.81 -13.53 11.75
C SER A 370 4.29 -13.73 10.32
N PRO A 371 4.60 -14.87 9.67
CA PRO A 371 4.00 -15.20 8.39
C PRO A 371 2.47 -15.29 8.45
N PHE A 372 1.92 -15.72 9.60
CA PHE A 372 0.48 -15.71 9.88
C PHE A 372 -0.08 -14.28 9.83
N ALA A 373 0.54 -13.33 10.53
CA ALA A 373 0.11 -11.95 10.55
C ALA A 373 0.18 -11.29 9.17
N PHE A 374 1.26 -11.56 8.42
CA PHE A 374 1.40 -11.07 7.05
C PHE A 374 0.27 -11.59 6.13
N ALA A 375 0.00 -12.90 6.17
CA ALA A 375 -1.07 -13.52 5.38
C ALA A 375 -2.44 -12.96 5.76
N MET A 376 -2.70 -12.80 7.06
CA MET A 376 -3.92 -12.19 7.58
C MET A 376 -4.10 -10.75 7.11
N LEU A 377 -3.06 -9.91 7.20
CA LEU A 377 -3.10 -8.52 6.71
C LEU A 377 -3.40 -8.47 5.21
N CYS A 378 -2.79 -9.34 4.40
CA CYS A 378 -3.10 -9.43 2.98
C CYS A 378 -4.56 -9.81 2.73
N GLY A 379 -5.07 -10.83 3.43
CA GLY A 379 -6.46 -11.27 3.31
C GLY A 379 -7.46 -10.18 3.69
N LEU A 380 -7.21 -9.50 4.81
CA LEU A 380 -8.01 -8.36 5.26
C LEU A 380 -7.96 -7.20 4.30
N ALA A 381 -6.78 -6.87 3.75
CA ALA A 381 -6.63 -5.81 2.76
C ALA A 381 -7.48 -6.08 1.51
N ILE A 382 -7.50 -7.32 1.01
CA ILE A 382 -8.35 -7.70 -0.13
C ILE A 382 -9.83 -7.61 0.23
N ALA A 383 -10.23 -8.20 1.36
CA ALA A 383 -11.63 -8.30 1.77
C ALA A 383 -12.27 -6.94 2.04
N THR A 384 -11.60 -6.08 2.82
CA THR A 384 -12.09 -4.73 3.17
C THR A 384 -12.17 -3.84 1.94
N THR A 385 -11.15 -3.83 1.08
CA THR A 385 -11.16 -3.09 -0.19
C THR A 385 -12.31 -3.51 -1.10
N ALA A 386 -12.56 -4.81 -1.20
CA ALA A 386 -13.66 -5.33 -1.99
C ALA A 386 -15.03 -4.95 -1.43
N ALA A 387 -15.13 -4.76 -0.10
CA ALA A 387 -16.34 -4.35 0.59
C ALA A 387 -16.58 -2.83 0.56
N THR A 388 -15.53 -2.00 0.42
CA THR A 388 -15.65 -0.52 0.49
C THR A 388 -16.66 0.03 -0.52
N ALA A 389 -16.53 -0.30 -1.81
CA ALA A 389 -17.41 0.25 -2.85
C ALA A 389 -18.88 -0.20 -2.70
N PRO A 390 -19.19 -1.49 -2.47
CA PRO A 390 -20.54 -1.93 -2.13
C PRO A 390 -21.14 -1.24 -0.90
N LEU A 391 -20.37 -1.15 0.20
CA LEU A 391 -20.82 -0.50 1.43
C LEU A 391 -21.10 0.99 1.22
N TYR A 392 -20.26 1.68 0.46
CA TYR A 392 -20.48 3.08 0.12
C TYR A 392 -21.78 3.27 -0.67
N ARG A 393 -22.06 2.41 -1.66
CA ARG A 393 -23.31 2.45 -2.43
C ARG A 393 -24.54 2.14 -1.58
N ALA A 394 -24.43 1.20 -0.63
CA ALA A 394 -25.52 0.85 0.28
C ALA A 394 -25.93 2.00 1.20
N LEU A 395 -25.02 2.94 1.50
CA LEU A 395 -25.30 4.16 2.26
C LEU A 395 -26.03 5.25 1.44
N GLY A 396 -26.33 5.00 0.16
CA GLY A 396 -27.07 5.88 -0.74
C GLY A 396 -26.18 6.85 -1.54
N THR A 397 -26.52 7.09 -2.81
CA THR A 397 -25.81 8.03 -3.69
C THR A 397 -26.26 9.47 -3.44
N GLU A 398 -25.35 10.35 -2.98
CA GLU A 398 -25.60 11.79 -2.81
C GLU A 398 -26.00 12.50 -4.13
N VAL A 399 -25.72 11.87 -5.27
CA VAL A 399 -26.14 12.31 -6.61
C VAL A 399 -27.67 12.40 -6.73
N THR A 400 -28.42 11.58 -5.99
CA THR A 400 -29.88 11.59 -6.03
C THR A 400 -30.45 12.74 -5.19
N GLU A 401 -29.90 12.99 -4.00
CA GLU A 401 -30.38 14.06 -3.10
C GLU A 401 -30.17 15.46 -3.70
N THR A 402 -29.08 15.71 -4.44
CA THR A 402 -28.86 17.03 -5.07
C THR A 402 -29.82 17.28 -6.24
N ARG A 403 -30.31 16.21 -6.89
CA ARG A 403 -31.25 16.29 -8.01
C ARG A 403 -32.69 16.48 -7.52
N GLU A 404 -33.10 15.73 -6.48
CA GLU A 404 -34.38 15.94 -5.80
C GLU A 404 -34.49 17.33 -5.16
N THR A 405 -33.42 17.83 -4.53
CA THR A 405 -33.45 19.18 -3.92
C THR A 405 -33.54 20.29 -4.97
N LYS A 406 -32.97 20.08 -6.17
CA LYS A 406 -33.12 21.01 -7.30
C LYS A 406 -34.51 20.94 -7.93
N GLU A 407 -35.04 19.75 -8.16
CA GLU A 407 -36.38 19.57 -8.74
C GLU A 407 -37.48 20.07 -7.81
N VAL A 408 -37.32 19.92 -6.49
CA VAL A 408 -38.24 20.48 -5.48
C VAL A 408 -38.11 22.01 -5.36
N ALA A 409 -36.92 22.57 -5.55
CA ALA A 409 -36.71 24.02 -5.57
C ALA A 409 -37.12 24.70 -6.89
N GLU A 410 -37.18 23.95 -7.99
CA GLU A 410 -37.70 24.43 -9.29
C GLU A 410 -39.23 24.22 -9.41
N ALA A 411 -39.83 23.38 -8.55
CA ALA A 411 -41.27 23.14 -8.48
C ALA A 411 -42.01 23.95 -7.39
N ALA A 412 -41.29 24.74 -6.58
CA ALA A 412 -41.81 25.68 -5.58
C ALA A 412 -41.55 27.12 -6.02
#